data_AF-A0A1C5JXG4-F1
#
_entry.id   AF-A0A1C5JXG4-F1
#
_cell.length_a   1.000
_cell.length_b   1.000
_cell.length_c   1.000
_cell.angle_alpha   90.00
_cell.angle_beta   90.00
_cell.angle_gamma   90.00
#
_symmetry.space_group_name_H-M   'P 1'
#
loop_
_entity.id
_entity.type
_entity.pdbx_description
1 polymer ?
#
loop_
_entity_poly.entity_id
_entity_poly.type
_entity_poly.pdbx_seq_one_letter_code
_entity_poly.pdbx_strand_id
1 'polypeptide(L)' 'MTDLDPVADQRELLRQAAAAHTAAARDVEAFLRRLPDVPDPADVTEYATLLSREERTLADRQSAADAAGLQLPSLEP' A
#
# COMPACT_ATOMS: atom_id res chain seq x y z
N MET A 1 -2.00 -6.46 -34.15
CA MET A 1 -1.66 -6.96 -32.82
C MET A 1 -1.13 -5.76 -32.07
N THR A 2 -1.95 -5.15 -31.21
CA THR A 2 -1.64 -3.84 -30.62
C THR A 2 -0.42 -4.00 -29.71
N ASP A 3 0.66 -3.34 -30.10
CA ASP A 3 1.81 -3.06 -29.22
C ASP A 3 1.26 -2.21 -28.08
N LEU A 4 0.94 -2.85 -26.95
CA LEU A 4 0.57 -2.15 -25.72
C LEU A 4 1.84 -1.47 -25.22
N ASP A 5 1.80 -0.14 -25.18
CA ASP A 5 2.92 0.68 -24.74
C ASP A 5 3.33 0.26 -23.31
N PRO A 6 4.54 -0.30 -23.12
CA PRO A 6 4.95 -0.83 -21.82
C PRO A 6 4.98 0.25 -20.72
N VAL A 7 5.13 1.53 -21.08
CA VAL A 7 5.10 2.65 -20.13
C VAL A 7 3.67 2.95 -19.68
N ALA A 8 2.68 2.78 -20.56
CA ALA A 8 1.27 2.90 -20.19
C ALA A 8 0.87 1.83 -19.17
N ASP A 9 1.32 0.59 -19.36
CA ASP A 9 1.09 -0.52 -18.44
C ASP A 9 1.75 -0.29 -17.08
N GLN A 10 2.99 0.22 -17.05
CA GLN A 10 3.69 0.56 -15.80
C GLN A 10 2.98 1.67 -15.00
N ARG A 11 2.47 2.72 -15.67
CA ARG A 11 1.71 3.78 -15.01
C ARG A 11 0.41 3.27 -14.43
N GLU A 12 -0.25 2.35 -15.11
CA GLU A 12 -1.48 1.74 -14.62
C GLU A 12 -1.22 0.83 -13.41
N LEU A 13 -0.17 0.01 -13.45
CA LEU A 13 0.27 -0.78 -12.30
C LEU A 13 0.59 0.11 -11.08
N LEU A 14 1.26 1.24 -11.29
CA LEU A 14 1.51 2.21 -10.23
C LEU A 14 0.21 2.79 -9.63
N ARG A 15 -0.77 3.14 -10.47
CA ARG A 15 -2.08 3.61 -9.97
C ARG A 15 -2.79 2.55 -9.15
N GLN A 16 -2.78 1.31 -9.62
CA GLN A 16 -3.40 0.18 -8.91
C GLN A 16 -2.71 -0.08 -7.56
N ALA A 17 -1.38 -0.08 -7.51
CA ALA A 17 -0.62 -0.24 -6.28
C ALA A 17 -0.87 0.91 -5.29
N ALA A 18 -0.94 2.16 -5.78
CA ALA A 18 -1.29 3.32 -4.96
C ALA A 18 -2.73 3.24 -4.40
N ALA A 19 -3.69 2.79 -5.20
CA ALA A 19 -5.07 2.58 -4.76
C ALA A 19 -5.16 1.46 -3.72
N ALA A 20 -4.44 0.35 -3.91
CA ALA A 20 -4.38 -0.75 -2.96
C ALA A 20 -3.80 -0.32 -1.60
N HIS A 21 -2.71 0.44 -1.61
CA HIS A 21 -2.14 0.99 -0.37
C HIS A 21 -3.09 1.96 0.33
N THR A 22 -3.75 2.84 -0.43
CA THR A 22 -4.77 3.76 0.12
C THR A 22 -5.93 2.99 0.76
N ALA A 23 -6.37 1.89 0.15
CA ALA A 23 -7.42 1.05 0.72
C ALA A 23 -6.96 0.36 2.01
N ALA A 24 -5.73 -0.18 2.04
CA ALA A 24 -5.17 -0.81 3.25
C ALA A 24 -5.04 0.19 4.41
N ALA A 25 -4.54 1.40 4.15
CA ALA A 25 -4.46 2.46 5.16
C ALA A 25 -5.85 2.88 5.69
N ARG A 26 -6.86 2.92 4.81
CA ARG A 26 -8.27 3.17 5.22
C ARG A 26 -8.83 2.06 6.08
N ASP A 27 -8.47 0.80 5.82
CA ASP A 27 -8.89 -0.33 6.64
C ASP A 27 -8.30 -0.23 8.06
N VAL A 28 -7.01 0.13 8.17
CA VAL A 28 -6.36 0.41 9.47
C VAL A 28 -7.04 1.57 10.20
N GLU A 29 -7.28 2.69 9.50
CA GLU A 29 -7.99 3.83 10.08
C GLU A 29 -9.39 3.46 10.58
N ALA A 30 -10.15 2.72 9.77
CA ALA A 30 -11.50 2.28 10.13
C ALA A 30 -11.49 1.38 11.36
N PHE A 31 -10.51 0.47 11.48
CA PHE A 31 -10.30 -0.35 12.66
C PHE A 31 -10.00 0.49 13.90
N LEU A 32 -9.07 1.44 13.81
CA LEU A 32 -8.69 2.29 14.95
C LEU A 32 -9.85 3.16 15.44
N ARG A 33 -10.72 3.64 14.54
CA ARG A 33 -11.91 4.42 14.91
C ARG A 33 -12.96 3.62 15.70
N ARG A 34 -12.99 2.28 15.55
CA ARG A 34 -13.94 1.39 16.24
C ARG A 34 -13.31 0.61 17.40
N LEU A 35 -12.01 0.81 17.65
CA LEU A 35 -11.26 0.11 18.69
C LEU A 35 -11.80 0.51 20.08
N PRO A 36 -12.07 -0.45 20.99
CA PRO A 36 -12.47 -0.14 22.35
C PRO A 36 -11.29 0.42 23.17
N ASP A 37 -11.60 1.12 24.27
CA ASP A 37 -10.58 1.67 25.19
C ASP A 37 -9.66 0.60 25.77
N VAL A 38 -10.16 -0.64 25.94
CA VAL A 38 -9.39 -1.80 26.38
C VAL A 38 -9.49 -2.88 25.30
N PRO A 39 -8.47 -3.01 24.42
CA PRO A 39 -8.48 -4.01 23.36
C PRO A 39 -8.28 -5.41 23.92
N ASP A 40 -8.95 -6.38 23.30
CA ASP A 40 -8.77 -7.80 23.59
C ASP A 40 -7.67 -8.43 22.67
N PRO A 41 -7.28 -9.69 22.91
CA PRO A 41 -6.29 -10.36 22.05
C PRO A 41 -6.70 -10.50 20.57
N ALA A 42 -8.00 -10.54 20.26
CA ALA A 42 -8.49 -10.59 18.89
C ALA A 42 -8.30 -9.23 18.20
N ASP A 43 -8.53 -8.11 18.90
CA ASP A 43 -8.26 -6.77 18.39
C ASP A 43 -6.77 -6.61 18.03
N VAL A 44 -5.86 -7.07 18.90
CA VAL A 44 -4.41 -7.02 18.63
C VAL A 44 -4.05 -7.85 17.39
N THR A 45 -4.67 -9.02 17.22
CA THR A 45 -4.44 -9.89 16.07
C THR A 45 -4.97 -9.29 14.77
N GLU A 46 -6.14 -8.67 14.82
CA GLU A 46 -6.70 -7.94 13.68
C GLU A 46 -5.79 -6.79 13.28
N TYR A 47 -5.35 -5.98 14.25
CA TYR A 47 -4.43 -4.87 14.00
C TYR A 47 -3.13 -5.34 13.34
N ALA A 48 -2.51 -6.41 13.86
CA ALA A 48 -1.29 -6.97 13.28
C ALA A 48 -1.49 -7.43 11.82
N THR A 49 -2.66 -7.99 11.51
CA THR A 49 -3.03 -8.42 10.15
C THR A 49 -3.20 -7.24 9.21
N LEU A 50 -3.90 -6.19 9.66
CA LEU A 50 -4.12 -4.97 8.88
C LEU A 50 -2.80 -4.25 8.61
N LEU A 51 -1.94 -4.14 9.63
CA LEU A 51 -0.63 -3.50 9.50
C LEU A 51 0.28 -4.28 8.52
N SER A 52 0.34 -5.61 8.65
CA SER A 52 1.10 -6.46 7.72
C SER A 52 0.63 -6.31 6.27
N ARG A 53 -0.67 -6.10 6.06
CA ARG A 53 -1.25 -5.85 4.73
C ARG A 53 -0.87 -4.47 4.22
N GLU A 54 -0.95 -3.43 5.05
CA GLU A 54 -0.54 -2.08 4.69
C GLU A 54 0.94 -2.04 4.28
N GLU A 55 1.82 -2.64 5.07
CA GLU A 55 3.27 -2.73 4.78
C GLU A 55 3.55 -3.42 3.44
N ARG A 56 2.85 -4.53 3.15
CA ARG A 56 2.97 -5.20 1.86
C ARG A 56 2.56 -4.30 0.70
N THR A 57 1.41 -3.64 0.81
CA THR A 57 0.93 -2.73 -0.25
C THR A 57 1.83 -1.51 -0.42
N LEU A 58 2.50 -1.06 0.64
CA LEU A 58 3.51 -0.01 0.57
C LEU A 58 4.73 -0.47 -0.23
N ALA A 59 5.23 -1.68 0.03
CA ALA A 59 6.36 -2.27 -0.71
C ALA A 59 6.02 -2.51 -2.20
N ASP A 60 4.80 -2.97 -2.49
CA ASP A 60 4.32 -3.16 -3.87
C ASP A 60 4.24 -1.81 -4.60
N ARG A 61 3.74 -0.77 -3.94
CA ARG A 61 3.69 0.59 -4.48
C ARG A 61 5.08 1.16 -4.76
N GLN A 62 6.03 0.94 -3.86
CA GLN A 62 7.43 1.37 -4.07
C GLN A 62 8.04 0.65 -5.27
N SER A 63 7.86 -0.67 -5.35
CA SER A 63 8.34 -1.48 -6.48
C SER A 63 7.73 -1.03 -7.81
N ALA A 64 6.44 -0.70 -7.83
CA ALA A 64 5.76 -0.16 -9.01
C ALA A 64 6.26 1.25 -9.39
N ALA A 65 6.57 2.09 -8.40
CA ALA A 65 7.15 3.41 -8.64
C ALA A 65 8.54 3.30 -9.26
N ASP A 66 9.38 2.39 -8.77
CA ASP A 66 10.70 2.12 -9.31
C ASP A 66 10.62 1.60 -10.75
N ALA A 67 9.71 0.67 -11.04
CA ALA A 67 9.45 0.16 -12.39
C ALA A 67 8.96 1.25 -13.35
N ALA A 68 8.19 2.23 -12.86
CA ALA A 68 7.73 3.39 -13.62
C ALA A 68 8.79 4.51 -13.74
N GLY A 69 9.99 4.30 -13.19
CA GLY A 69 11.08 5.28 -13.22
C GLY A 69 10.93 6.45 -12.24
N LEU A 70 10.00 6.36 -11.27
CA LEU A 70 9.80 7.34 -10.21
C LEU A 70 10.68 7.04 -9.00
N GLN A 71 11.98 6.87 -9.23
CA GLN A 71 12.94 6.72 -8.15
C GLN A 71 13.10 8.05 -7.43
N LEU A 72 12.85 8.04 -6.13
CA LEU A 72 13.21 9.17 -5.29
C LEU A 72 14.74 9.14 -5.13
N PRO A 73 15.47 10.23 -5.43
CA PRO A 73 16.86 10.30 -5.01
C PRO A 73 16.88 10.11 -3.49
N SER A 74 17.77 9.24 -2.99
CA SER A 74 17.95 9.07 -1.56
C SER A 74 18.15 10.44 -0.93
N LEU A 75 17.18 10.87 -0.12
CA LEU A 75 17.36 12.00 0.79
C LEU A 75 18.18 11.46 1.97
N GLU A 76 19.47 11.21 1.73
CA GLU A 76 20.41 11.07 2.83
C GLU A 76 20.61 12.47 3.46
N PRO A 77 20.63 12.57 4.81
CA PRO A 77 21.00 13.80 5.50
C PRO A 77 22.48 14.14 5.36
#